data_AF-A0A943HE94-F1
#
_entry.id   AF-A0A943HE94-F1
#
_cell.length_a   1.000
_cell.length_b   1.000
_cell.length_c   1.000
_cell.angle_alpha   90.00
_cell.angle_beta   90.00
_cell.angle_gamma   90.00
#
_symmetry.space_group_name_H-M   'P 1'
#
loop_
_entity.id
_entity.type
_entity.pdbx_description
1 polymer ?
#
loop_
_entity_poly.entity_id
_entity_poly.type
_entity_poly.pdbx_seq_one_letter_code
_entity_poly.pdbx_strand_id
1 'polypeptide(L)'
;MSKEKGKKSIVKKHLNKKLKKKILAFLGISNAMIIIVGLFTFSLVAIIIANEMNKENVEMGDIGALGVPAEYVEYFNEASKIFHVPNWVLAAVAKQESGFNPNTEYGGAYGIMQIQKYDSSTGKDLWNYLINLGLGNVYKEIGYKFSNSEEMWSLYLKEPRVQIIAGAYEVRYYFNYVLYKKGKTNRLDYNSTENMNLIDWKADENNEEFKEILRRTFACYNGGPFYGMNINLDDAKYDYPNKVFKYAIEFRNFGIEENSNEIIEKAIKAGEKWMGRPYKWGGGRTQYDVDNGIFDCSSFIHYMYDSAG
;
A
#
# COMPACT_ATOMS: atom_id res chain seq x y z
N MET A 1 -70.89 -13.09 33.11
CA MET A 1 -70.14 -13.69 31.97
C MET A 1 -69.39 -12.70 31.06
N SER A 2 -69.74 -11.40 30.98
CA SER A 2 -69.08 -10.45 30.04
C SER A 2 -67.68 -9.96 30.47
N LYS A 3 -67.46 -9.66 31.76
CA LYS A 3 -66.17 -9.11 32.26
C LYS A 3 -64.98 -10.08 32.17
N GLU A 4 -65.23 -11.39 32.23
CA GLU A 4 -64.19 -12.41 32.24
C GLU A 4 -63.61 -12.69 30.84
N LYS A 5 -64.46 -12.59 29.79
CA LYS A 5 -64.03 -12.70 28.38
C LYS A 5 -63.15 -11.51 27.96
N GLY A 6 -63.46 -10.29 28.45
CA GLY A 6 -62.65 -9.10 28.20
C GLY A 6 -61.24 -9.17 28.81
N LYS A 7 -61.13 -9.68 30.04
CA LYS A 7 -59.83 -9.82 30.74
C LYS A 7 -58.92 -10.86 30.07
N LYS A 8 -59.48 -12.00 29.62
CA LYS A 8 -58.73 -13.01 28.83
C LYS A 8 -58.24 -12.48 27.48
N SER A 9 -59.04 -11.65 26.79
CA SER A 9 -58.66 -11.02 25.52
C SER A 9 -57.46 -10.06 25.65
N ILE A 10 -57.48 -9.21 26.68
CA ILE A 10 -56.40 -8.23 26.94
C ILE A 10 -55.10 -8.95 27.31
N VAL A 11 -55.16 -9.98 28.17
CA VAL A 11 -54.00 -10.79 28.56
C VAL A 11 -53.39 -11.50 27.33
N LYS A 12 -54.21 -12.09 26.46
CA LYS A 12 -53.74 -12.74 25.22
C LYS A 12 -53.07 -11.76 24.26
N LYS A 13 -53.61 -10.54 24.11
CA LYS A 13 -53.02 -9.47 23.28
C LYS A 13 -51.68 -8.99 23.84
N HIS A 14 -51.55 -8.90 25.17
CA HIS A 14 -50.32 -8.50 25.85
C HIS A 14 -49.23 -9.59 25.77
N LEU A 15 -49.60 -10.87 25.91
CA LEU A 15 -48.68 -12.00 25.67
C LEU A 15 -48.17 -12.03 24.23
N ASN A 16 -49.04 -11.84 23.23
CA ASN A 16 -48.63 -11.80 21.83
C ASN A 16 -47.67 -10.63 21.52
N LYS A 17 -47.85 -9.46 22.16
CA LYS A 17 -46.92 -8.33 22.00
C LYS A 17 -45.55 -8.62 22.63
N LYS A 18 -45.51 -9.24 23.81
CA LYS A 18 -44.25 -9.68 24.45
C LYS A 18 -43.54 -10.76 23.63
N LEU A 19 -44.28 -11.72 23.07
CA LEU A 19 -43.72 -12.77 22.23
C LEU A 19 -43.13 -12.21 20.92
N LYS A 20 -43.86 -11.32 20.24
CA LYS A 20 -43.34 -10.61 19.05
C LYS A 20 -42.06 -9.82 19.35
N LYS A 21 -42.00 -9.11 20.49
CA LYS A 21 -40.80 -8.36 20.89
C LYS A 21 -39.59 -9.27 21.15
N LYS A 22 -39.80 -10.47 21.72
CA LYS A 22 -38.76 -11.48 21.89
C LYS A 22 -38.27 -12.07 20.57
N ILE A 23 -39.16 -12.34 19.62
CA ILE A 23 -38.81 -12.86 18.28
C ILE A 23 -38.01 -11.82 17.48
N LEU A 24 -38.43 -10.54 17.50
CA LEU A 24 -37.69 -9.45 16.86
C LEU A 24 -36.31 -9.23 17.49
N ALA A 25 -36.19 -9.34 18.81
CA ALA A 25 -34.90 -9.27 19.49
C ALA A 25 -33.99 -10.45 19.10
N PHE A 26 -34.53 -11.66 19.02
CA PHE A 26 -33.80 -12.86 18.59
C PHE A 26 -33.30 -12.75 17.14
N LEU A 27 -34.15 -12.26 16.21
CA LEU A 27 -33.76 -12.01 14.82
C LEU A 27 -32.72 -10.89 14.67
N GLY A 28 -32.79 -9.85 15.51
CA GLY A 28 -31.78 -8.79 15.55
C GLY A 28 -30.42 -9.29 16.05
N ILE A 29 -30.41 -10.14 17.08
CA ILE A 29 -29.21 -10.78 17.63
C ILE A 29 -28.59 -11.74 16.62
N SER A 30 -29.39 -12.52 15.88
CA SER A 30 -28.88 -13.44 14.86
C SER A 30 -28.19 -12.71 13.70
N ASN A 31 -28.75 -11.58 13.25
CA ASN A 31 -28.14 -10.80 12.18
C ASN A 31 -26.86 -10.07 12.64
N ALA A 32 -26.82 -9.56 13.87
CA ALA A 32 -25.61 -8.99 14.44
C ALA A 32 -24.50 -10.03 14.62
N MET A 33 -24.84 -11.25 15.05
CA MET A 33 -23.90 -12.37 15.15
C MET A 33 -23.34 -12.78 13.78
N ILE A 34 -24.16 -12.79 12.72
CA ILE A 34 -23.69 -13.08 11.36
C ILE A 34 -22.69 -12.01 10.88
N ILE A 35 -22.94 -10.74 11.16
CA ILE A 35 -22.01 -9.64 10.81
C ILE A 35 -20.71 -9.76 11.61
N ILE A 36 -20.78 -10.06 12.91
CA ILE A 36 -19.59 -10.22 13.76
C ILE A 36 -18.77 -11.44 13.31
N VAL A 37 -19.40 -12.58 13.03
CA VAL A 37 -18.72 -13.77 12.49
C VAL A 37 -18.13 -13.46 11.13
N GLY A 38 -18.85 -12.73 10.26
CA GLY A 38 -18.33 -12.27 8.98
C GLY A 38 -17.06 -11.42 9.11
N LEU A 39 -17.08 -10.43 9.99
CA LEU A 39 -15.92 -9.59 10.30
C LEU A 39 -14.75 -10.41 10.89
N PHE A 40 -15.03 -11.34 11.80
CA PHE A 40 -14.03 -12.24 12.37
C PHE A 40 -13.40 -13.17 11.33
N THR A 41 -14.23 -13.74 10.43
CA THR A 41 -13.73 -14.58 9.34
C THR A 41 -12.93 -13.76 8.34
N PHE A 42 -13.33 -12.52 8.06
CA PHE A 42 -12.58 -11.61 7.19
C PHE A 42 -11.23 -11.24 7.81
N SER A 43 -11.17 -10.94 9.12
CA SER A 43 -9.90 -10.69 9.81
C SER A 43 -9.02 -11.93 9.89
N LEU A 44 -9.58 -13.13 10.11
CA LEU A 44 -8.82 -14.38 10.09
C LEU A 44 -8.26 -14.68 8.69
N VAL A 45 -9.05 -14.46 7.64
CA VAL A 45 -8.59 -14.57 6.26
C VAL A 45 -7.52 -13.53 5.95
N ALA A 46 -7.66 -12.29 6.41
CA ALA A 46 -6.63 -11.26 6.27
C ALA A 46 -5.32 -11.62 7.00
N ILE A 47 -5.40 -12.21 8.20
CA ILE A 47 -4.23 -12.70 8.96
C ILE A 47 -3.59 -13.90 8.27
N ILE A 48 -4.39 -14.83 7.72
CA ILE A 48 -3.87 -15.99 6.97
C ILE A 48 -3.21 -15.51 5.67
N ILE A 49 -3.84 -14.60 4.94
CA ILE A 49 -3.29 -13.96 3.74
C ILE A 49 -2.01 -13.21 4.11
N ALA A 50 -1.97 -12.43 5.20
CA ALA A 50 -0.76 -11.75 5.68
C ALA A 50 0.36 -12.75 6.06
N ASN A 51 0.03 -13.87 6.69
CA ASN A 51 0.98 -14.93 7.03
C ASN A 51 1.47 -15.71 5.81
N GLU A 52 0.63 -15.87 4.78
CA GLU A 52 1.00 -16.52 3.52
C GLU A 52 1.81 -15.56 2.64
N MET A 53 1.50 -14.26 2.69
CA MET A 53 2.26 -13.13 2.15
C MET A 53 3.64 -12.97 2.79
N ASN A 54 3.83 -13.45 4.02
CA ASN A 54 5.11 -13.49 4.73
C ASN A 54 5.96 -14.72 4.38
N LYS A 55 5.50 -15.65 3.52
CA LYS A 55 6.33 -16.78 3.05
C LYS A 55 7.35 -16.38 1.99
N GLU A 56 7.22 -15.20 1.39
CA GLU A 56 8.22 -14.64 0.49
C GLU A 56 9.08 -13.64 1.26
N ASN A 57 10.40 -13.88 1.32
CA ASN A 57 11.38 -13.06 2.04
C ASN A 57 11.67 -11.71 1.33
N VAL A 58 10.64 -10.98 0.90
CA VAL A 58 10.83 -9.63 0.34
C VAL A 58 10.76 -8.62 1.48
N GLU A 59 11.79 -7.79 1.61
CA GLU A 59 11.83 -6.77 2.66
C GLU A 59 10.78 -5.69 2.40
N MET A 60 9.92 -5.43 3.38
CA MET A 60 8.85 -4.43 3.29
C MET A 60 9.03 -3.42 4.43
N GLY A 61 8.89 -2.14 4.11
CA GLY A 61 8.82 -1.04 5.08
C GLY A 61 7.39 -0.54 5.27
N ASP A 62 7.11 0.12 6.39
CA ASP A 62 5.88 0.89 6.58
C ASP A 62 5.96 2.24 5.85
N ILE A 63 5.65 2.20 4.56
CA ILE A 63 5.73 3.39 3.69
C ILE A 63 4.56 4.36 3.86
N GLY A 64 3.45 3.93 4.47
CA GLY A 64 2.24 4.74 4.60
C GLY A 64 2.45 5.94 5.52
N ALA A 65 3.25 5.77 6.57
CA ALA A 65 3.51 6.82 7.55
C ALA A 65 4.37 7.99 7.03
N LEU A 66 4.96 7.85 5.83
CA LEU A 66 5.77 8.88 5.17
C LEU A 66 5.08 9.55 3.97
N GLY A 67 3.75 9.56 3.96
CA GLY A 67 2.96 10.31 3.00
C GLY A 67 2.67 9.57 1.70
N VAL A 68 2.94 8.26 1.63
CA VAL A 68 2.36 7.41 0.58
C VAL A 68 0.85 7.34 0.80
N PRO A 69 0.01 7.66 -0.21
CA PRO A 69 -1.44 7.51 -0.08
C PRO A 69 -1.81 6.09 0.35
N ALA A 70 -2.70 5.96 1.34
CA ALA A 70 -3.05 4.66 1.92
C ALA A 70 -3.52 3.63 0.88
N GLU A 71 -4.24 4.08 -0.16
CA GLU A 71 -4.66 3.24 -1.28
C GLU A 71 -3.50 2.68 -2.11
N TYR A 72 -2.35 3.37 -2.17
CA TYR A 72 -1.18 2.95 -2.95
C TYR A 72 -0.25 2.03 -2.17
N VAL A 73 -0.32 2.03 -0.84
CA VAL A 73 0.48 1.12 0.00
C VAL A 73 0.27 -0.32 -0.43
N GLU A 74 -0.98 -0.75 -0.61
CA GLU A 74 -1.30 -2.11 -1.06
C GLU A 74 -0.80 -2.39 -2.49
N TYR A 75 -0.80 -1.39 -3.39
CA TYR A 75 -0.29 -1.56 -4.75
C TYR A 75 1.23 -1.68 -4.78
N PHE A 76 1.96 -0.93 -3.94
CA PHE A 76 3.40 -1.09 -3.78
C PHE A 76 3.74 -2.43 -3.12
N ASN A 77 2.95 -2.87 -2.15
CA ASN A 77 3.11 -4.17 -1.50
C ASN A 77 2.89 -5.33 -2.48
N GLU A 78 1.86 -5.24 -3.31
CA GLU A 78 1.59 -6.17 -4.40
C GLU A 78 2.74 -6.19 -5.42
N ALA A 79 3.16 -5.02 -5.90
CA ALA A 79 4.27 -4.89 -6.83
C ALA A 79 5.57 -5.48 -6.25
N SER A 80 5.82 -5.24 -4.97
CA SER A 80 6.99 -5.76 -4.27
C SER A 80 7.03 -7.29 -4.26
N LYS A 81 5.89 -7.96 -4.07
CA LYS A 81 5.78 -9.43 -4.16
C LYS A 81 5.99 -9.94 -5.57
N ILE A 82 5.40 -9.29 -6.57
CA ILE A 82 5.53 -9.72 -7.97
C ILE A 82 6.97 -9.59 -8.47
N PHE A 83 7.67 -8.53 -8.07
CA PHE A 83 8.98 -8.18 -8.64
C PHE A 83 10.16 -8.42 -7.70
N HIS A 84 9.92 -8.79 -6.45
CA HIS A 84 10.93 -8.99 -5.40
C HIS A 84 11.80 -7.75 -5.15
N VAL A 85 11.27 -6.56 -5.46
CA VAL A 85 11.90 -5.27 -5.14
C VAL A 85 11.19 -4.70 -3.93
N PRO A 86 11.90 -4.28 -2.87
CA PRO A 86 11.26 -3.75 -1.67
C PRO A 86 10.32 -2.57 -1.95
N ASN A 87 9.19 -2.53 -1.23
CA ASN A 87 8.17 -1.48 -1.42
C ASN A 87 8.73 -0.06 -1.18
N TRP A 88 9.70 0.09 -0.28
CA TRP A 88 10.36 1.36 0.03
C TRP A 88 11.23 1.88 -1.12
N VAL A 89 11.79 0.99 -1.94
CA VAL A 89 12.49 1.38 -3.19
C VAL A 89 11.48 1.92 -4.21
N LEU A 90 10.36 1.21 -4.39
CA LEU A 90 9.33 1.57 -5.36
C LEU A 90 8.66 2.90 -5.00
N ALA A 91 8.34 3.09 -3.72
CA ALA A 91 7.78 4.32 -3.19
C ALA A 91 8.73 5.51 -3.35
N ALA A 92 10.05 5.31 -3.20
CA ALA A 92 11.05 6.35 -3.40
C ALA A 92 11.11 6.86 -4.84
N VAL A 93 11.06 5.95 -5.82
CA VAL A 93 10.99 6.31 -7.24
C VAL A 93 9.70 7.09 -7.51
N ALA A 94 8.54 6.58 -7.07
CA ALA A 94 7.26 7.26 -7.23
C ALA A 94 7.21 8.67 -6.60
N LYS A 95 7.82 8.84 -5.41
CA LYS A 95 7.95 10.13 -4.74
C LYS A 95 8.74 11.12 -5.58
N GLN A 96 9.88 10.68 -6.14
CA GLN A 96 10.73 11.52 -6.97
C GLN A 96 10.09 11.86 -8.33
N GLU A 97 9.37 10.91 -8.92
CA GLU A 97 8.80 11.05 -10.27
C GLU A 97 7.55 11.95 -10.30
N SER A 98 6.66 11.81 -9.32
CA SER A 98 5.36 12.49 -9.38
C SER A 98 4.85 13.01 -8.04
N GLY A 99 5.54 12.73 -6.93
CA GLY A 99 4.97 12.91 -5.61
C GLY A 99 3.69 12.07 -5.41
N PHE A 100 3.64 10.89 -6.03
CA PHE A 100 2.48 9.98 -6.06
C PHE A 100 1.26 10.48 -6.85
N ASN A 101 1.37 11.53 -7.67
CA ASN A 101 0.24 12.01 -8.46
C ASN A 101 0.03 11.17 -9.74
N PRO A 102 -1.09 10.45 -9.89
CA PRO A 102 -1.34 9.61 -11.07
C PRO A 102 -1.64 10.37 -12.36
N ASN A 103 -1.84 11.69 -12.27
CA ASN A 103 -2.12 12.56 -13.42
C ASN A 103 -0.88 13.34 -13.90
N THR A 104 0.29 13.10 -13.31
CA THR A 104 1.52 13.78 -13.72
C THR A 104 1.92 13.35 -15.13
N GLU A 105 2.28 14.32 -15.95
CA GLU A 105 2.84 14.11 -17.29
C GLU A 105 4.02 15.06 -17.50
N TYR A 106 5.16 14.51 -17.90
CA TYR A 106 6.34 15.29 -18.21
C TYR A 106 7.19 14.62 -19.30
N GLY A 107 7.53 15.34 -20.37
CA GLY A 107 8.46 14.84 -21.39
C GLY A 107 8.02 13.55 -22.11
N GLY A 108 6.72 13.28 -22.18
CA GLY A 108 6.18 12.03 -22.75
C GLY A 108 6.17 10.84 -21.78
N ALA A 109 6.46 11.09 -20.50
CA ALA A 109 6.28 10.18 -19.41
C ALA A 109 5.01 10.50 -18.62
N TYR A 110 4.34 9.47 -18.09
CA TYR A 110 2.99 9.59 -17.52
C TYR A 110 2.87 8.85 -16.18
N GLY A 111 1.97 9.31 -15.31
CA GLY A 111 1.56 8.59 -14.11
C GLY A 111 2.55 8.62 -12.94
N ILE A 112 2.24 7.81 -11.92
CA ILE A 112 2.92 7.83 -10.60
C ILE A 112 4.44 7.63 -10.71
N MET A 113 4.87 6.74 -11.59
CA MET A 113 6.29 6.42 -11.79
C MET A 113 6.81 6.89 -13.15
N GLN A 114 6.07 7.77 -13.85
CA GLN A 114 6.51 8.40 -15.10
C GLN A 114 7.03 7.40 -16.15
N ILE A 115 6.19 6.42 -16.53
CA ILE A 115 6.53 5.52 -17.64
C ILE A 115 6.45 6.27 -18.95
N GLN A 116 7.50 6.15 -19.76
CA GLN A 116 7.56 6.77 -21.07
C GLN A 116 6.81 5.92 -22.11
N LYS A 117 5.86 6.54 -22.85
CA LYS A 117 5.17 5.83 -23.94
C LYS A 117 6.06 5.72 -25.18
N TYR A 118 6.72 6.81 -25.55
CA TYR A 118 7.52 6.92 -26.76
C TYR A 118 8.91 7.46 -26.47
N ASP A 119 9.92 6.88 -27.11
CA ASP A 119 11.25 7.45 -27.13
C ASP A 119 11.24 8.76 -27.91
N SER A 120 11.58 9.86 -27.25
CA SER A 120 11.49 11.20 -27.85
C SER A 120 12.44 11.44 -29.02
N SER A 121 13.48 10.61 -29.17
CA SER A 121 14.52 10.79 -30.21
C SER A 121 14.24 9.95 -31.45
N THR A 122 13.63 8.78 -31.28
CA THR A 122 13.46 7.76 -32.32
C THR A 122 12.00 7.47 -32.64
N GLY A 123 11.05 7.92 -31.81
CA GLY A 123 9.63 7.65 -31.96
C GLY A 123 9.24 6.20 -31.68
N LYS A 124 10.15 5.39 -31.14
CA LYS A 124 9.87 3.99 -30.80
C LYS A 124 8.85 3.91 -29.67
N ASP A 125 7.93 2.98 -29.80
CA ASP A 125 6.92 2.67 -28.78
C ASP A 125 7.55 1.85 -27.65
N LEU A 126 7.94 2.54 -26.58
CA LEU A 126 8.58 1.96 -25.40
C LEU A 126 7.58 1.16 -24.57
N TRP A 127 6.33 1.63 -24.52
CA TRP A 127 5.28 0.90 -23.83
C TRP A 127 5.00 -0.46 -24.49
N ASN A 128 4.84 -0.49 -25.81
CA ASN A 128 4.66 -1.73 -26.56
C ASN A 128 5.88 -2.66 -26.41
N TYR A 129 7.09 -2.10 -26.33
CA TYR A 129 8.27 -2.88 -26.01
C TYR A 129 8.17 -3.55 -24.63
N LEU A 130 7.84 -2.81 -23.56
CA LEU A 130 7.69 -3.36 -22.20
C LEU A 130 6.57 -4.42 -22.14
N ILE A 131 5.43 -4.17 -22.76
CA ILE A 131 4.32 -5.12 -22.85
C ILE A 131 4.78 -6.44 -23.46
N ASN A 132 5.51 -6.39 -24.57
CA ASN A 132 6.01 -7.58 -25.26
C ASN A 132 7.21 -8.24 -24.56
N LEU A 133 7.95 -7.49 -23.73
CA LEU A 133 9.09 -8.00 -22.97
C LEU A 133 8.68 -8.85 -21.76
N GLY A 134 7.44 -8.71 -21.30
CA GLY A 134 6.88 -9.55 -20.22
C GLY A 134 5.86 -8.84 -19.34
N LEU A 135 5.83 -7.50 -19.32
CA LEU A 135 4.87 -6.74 -18.51
C LEU A 135 3.43 -7.09 -18.86
N GLY A 136 3.15 -7.37 -20.14
CA GLY A 136 1.83 -7.79 -20.58
C GLY A 136 1.37 -9.13 -19.99
N ASN A 137 2.29 -10.06 -19.75
CA ASN A 137 1.97 -11.33 -19.09
C ASN A 137 1.68 -11.12 -17.61
N VAL A 138 2.48 -10.29 -16.94
CA VAL A 138 2.23 -9.90 -15.53
C VAL A 138 0.84 -9.33 -15.36
N TYR A 139 0.42 -8.39 -16.22
CA TYR A 139 -0.93 -7.83 -16.14
C TYR A 139 -2.03 -8.87 -16.31
N LYS A 140 -1.86 -9.83 -17.22
CA LYS A 140 -2.84 -10.90 -17.42
C LYS A 140 -2.90 -11.84 -16.21
N GLU A 141 -1.77 -12.16 -15.61
CA GLU A 141 -1.68 -13.01 -14.42
C GLU A 141 -2.40 -12.38 -13.22
N ILE A 142 -2.31 -11.05 -13.06
CA ILE A 142 -3.02 -10.32 -11.99
C ILE A 142 -4.45 -9.90 -12.36
N GLY A 143 -4.99 -10.43 -13.47
CA GLY A 143 -6.42 -10.38 -13.81
C GLY A 143 -6.83 -9.33 -14.84
N TYR A 144 -5.92 -8.53 -15.41
CA TYR A 144 -6.27 -7.57 -16.46
C TYR A 144 -6.53 -8.27 -17.79
N LYS A 145 -7.51 -7.76 -18.53
CA LYS A 145 -7.87 -8.24 -19.87
C LYS A 145 -7.66 -7.11 -20.85
N PHE A 146 -6.83 -7.38 -21.84
CA PHE A 146 -6.56 -6.47 -22.95
C PHE A 146 -6.08 -7.28 -24.16
N SER A 147 -6.33 -6.76 -25.36
CA SER A 147 -6.06 -7.42 -26.63
C SER A 147 -4.78 -6.92 -27.28
N ASN A 148 -4.34 -5.71 -26.94
CA ASN A 148 -3.15 -5.07 -27.49
C ASN A 148 -2.57 -4.03 -26.52
N SER A 149 -1.36 -3.54 -26.84
CA SER A 149 -0.62 -2.58 -26.01
C SER A 149 -1.36 -1.25 -25.83
N GLU A 150 -2.13 -0.78 -26.82
CA GLU A 150 -2.89 0.48 -26.73
C GLU A 150 -4.09 0.38 -25.77
N GLU A 151 -4.77 -0.76 -25.76
CA GLU A 151 -5.82 -1.04 -24.78
C GLU A 151 -5.23 -1.06 -23.36
N MET A 152 -4.06 -1.70 -23.16
CA MET A 152 -3.38 -1.70 -21.87
C MET A 152 -2.86 -0.31 -21.48
N TRP A 153 -2.42 0.50 -22.45
CA TRP A 153 -2.03 1.89 -22.20
C TRP A 153 -3.22 2.73 -21.74
N SER A 154 -4.40 2.51 -22.31
CA SER A 154 -5.62 3.20 -21.91
C SER A 154 -6.04 2.90 -20.47
N LEU A 155 -5.75 1.69 -19.98
CA LEU A 155 -5.92 1.31 -18.57
C LEU A 155 -4.83 1.96 -17.70
N TYR A 156 -3.57 1.93 -18.14
CA TYR A 156 -2.44 2.56 -17.47
C TYR A 156 -2.69 4.04 -17.15
N LEU A 157 -3.25 4.80 -18.08
CA LEU A 157 -3.54 6.23 -17.87
C LEU A 157 -4.61 6.51 -16.80
N LYS A 158 -5.39 5.51 -16.38
CA LYS A 158 -6.55 5.69 -15.49
C LYS A 158 -6.38 5.07 -14.11
N GLU A 159 -5.50 4.07 -13.99
CA GLU A 159 -5.47 3.20 -12.81
C GLU A 159 -4.12 3.27 -12.10
N PRO A 160 -4.06 3.86 -10.88
CA PRO A 160 -2.84 3.93 -10.07
C PRO A 160 -2.14 2.58 -9.85
N ARG A 161 -2.91 1.51 -9.62
CA ARG A 161 -2.38 0.13 -9.49
C ARG A 161 -1.60 -0.29 -10.73
N VAL A 162 -2.16 -0.05 -11.92
CA VAL A 162 -1.48 -0.35 -13.19
C VAL A 162 -0.21 0.48 -13.33
N GLN A 163 -0.25 1.77 -12.96
CA GLN A 163 0.93 2.63 -13.03
C GLN A 163 2.09 2.16 -12.16
N ILE A 164 1.78 1.77 -10.92
CA ILE A 164 2.77 1.27 -9.95
C ILE A 164 3.36 -0.07 -10.41
N ILE A 165 2.54 -0.99 -10.93
CA ILE A 165 3.02 -2.28 -11.46
C ILE A 165 3.97 -2.08 -12.65
N ALA A 166 3.67 -1.17 -13.57
CA ALA A 166 4.57 -0.85 -14.67
C ALA A 166 5.92 -0.30 -14.18
N GLY A 167 5.87 0.68 -13.26
CA GLY A 167 7.08 1.28 -12.69
C GLY A 167 7.94 0.27 -11.97
N ALA A 168 7.33 -0.61 -11.17
CA ALA A 168 8.06 -1.66 -10.48
C ALA A 168 8.69 -2.70 -11.42
N TYR A 169 7.99 -3.07 -12.50
CA TYR A 169 8.56 -3.92 -13.56
C TYR A 169 9.83 -3.28 -14.16
N GLU A 170 9.79 -1.98 -14.44
CA GLU A 170 10.91 -1.25 -15.02
C GLU A 170 12.06 -1.03 -14.01
N VAL A 171 11.76 -0.80 -12.72
CA VAL A 171 12.79 -0.77 -11.67
C VAL A 171 13.52 -2.11 -11.58
N ARG A 172 12.79 -3.23 -11.55
CA ARG A 172 13.40 -4.59 -11.57
C ARG A 172 14.18 -4.84 -12.87
N TYR A 173 13.70 -4.35 -14.01
CA TYR A 173 14.44 -4.40 -15.28
C TYR A 173 15.83 -3.74 -15.13
N TYR A 174 15.91 -2.56 -14.52
CA TYR A 174 17.19 -1.87 -14.35
C TYR A 174 18.07 -2.46 -13.26
N PHE A 175 17.51 -3.01 -12.17
CA PHE A 175 18.32 -3.78 -11.22
C PHE A 175 19.01 -4.97 -11.91
N ASN A 176 18.29 -5.73 -12.72
CA ASN A 176 18.87 -6.84 -13.48
C ASN A 176 19.98 -6.39 -14.42
N TYR A 177 19.80 -5.24 -15.08
CA TYR A 177 20.84 -4.64 -15.91
C TYR A 177 22.09 -4.28 -15.10
N VAL A 178 21.92 -3.58 -13.98
CA VAL A 178 23.03 -3.15 -13.11
C VAL A 178 23.76 -4.34 -12.53
N LEU A 179 23.04 -5.34 -12.01
CA LEU A 179 23.62 -6.57 -11.47
C LEU A 179 24.48 -7.30 -12.51
N TYR A 180 23.98 -7.43 -13.74
CA TYR A 180 24.75 -8.00 -14.84
C TYR A 180 26.01 -7.16 -15.14
N LYS A 181 25.88 -5.84 -15.28
CA LYS A 181 27.01 -4.95 -15.57
C LYS A 181 28.05 -4.89 -14.46
N LYS A 182 27.65 -5.15 -13.21
CA LYS A 182 28.54 -5.27 -12.04
C LYS A 182 29.11 -6.68 -11.86
N GLY A 183 28.81 -7.61 -12.77
CA GLY A 183 29.34 -8.98 -12.73
C GLY A 183 28.71 -9.87 -11.65
N LYS A 184 27.54 -9.52 -11.12
CA LYS A 184 26.79 -10.34 -10.16
C LYS A 184 26.06 -11.50 -10.82
N THR A 185 25.82 -11.39 -12.13
CA THR A 185 25.24 -12.46 -12.96
C THR A 185 26.05 -12.63 -14.23
N ASN A 186 26.07 -13.86 -14.76
CA ASN A 186 26.82 -14.19 -15.98
C ASN A 186 26.05 -13.87 -17.27
N ARG A 187 24.74 -13.64 -17.16
CA ARG A 187 23.85 -13.31 -18.28
C ARG A 187 22.85 -12.26 -17.85
N LEU A 188 22.50 -11.40 -18.79
CA LEU A 188 21.43 -10.44 -18.59
C LEU A 188 20.08 -11.12 -18.76
N ASP A 189 19.29 -11.09 -17.69
CA ASP A 189 17.88 -11.47 -17.70
C ASP A 189 17.07 -10.35 -17.06
N TYR A 190 16.42 -9.55 -17.88
CA TYR A 190 15.64 -8.40 -17.41
C TYR A 190 14.42 -8.80 -16.57
N ASN A 191 13.98 -10.06 -16.65
CA ASN A 191 12.76 -10.54 -16.01
C ASN A 191 13.00 -11.34 -14.73
N SER A 192 14.24 -11.64 -14.37
CA SER A 192 14.54 -12.44 -13.17
C SER A 192 14.19 -11.68 -11.90
N THR A 193 13.35 -12.30 -11.06
CA THR A 193 13.10 -11.87 -9.69
C THR A 193 14.10 -12.52 -8.73
N GLU A 194 14.67 -13.68 -9.08
CA GLU A 194 15.68 -14.38 -8.28
C GLU A 194 16.96 -13.55 -8.12
N ASN A 195 17.34 -12.78 -9.15
CA ASN A 195 18.49 -11.88 -9.09
C ASN A 195 18.33 -10.80 -8.00
N MET A 196 17.10 -10.46 -7.58
CA MET A 196 16.90 -9.51 -6.48
C MET A 196 17.43 -10.05 -5.14
N ASN A 197 17.59 -11.38 -5.00
CA ASN A 197 18.22 -12.00 -3.83
C ASN A 197 19.75 -11.80 -3.78
N LEU A 198 20.37 -11.27 -4.84
CA LEU A 198 21.80 -10.94 -4.87
C LEU A 198 22.11 -9.61 -4.20
N ILE A 199 21.08 -8.86 -3.80
CA ILE A 199 21.18 -7.59 -3.11
C ILE A 199 20.88 -7.84 -1.64
N ASP A 200 21.81 -7.44 -0.76
CA ASP A 200 21.54 -7.41 0.67
C ASP A 200 20.70 -6.17 1.00
N TRP A 201 19.38 -6.32 0.98
CA TRP A 201 18.42 -5.23 1.23
C TRP A 201 18.53 -4.63 2.64
N LYS A 202 19.10 -5.40 3.59
CA LYS A 202 19.33 -5.01 4.98
C LYS A 202 20.69 -4.35 5.21
N ALA A 203 21.51 -4.24 4.17
CA ALA A 203 22.82 -3.62 4.29
C ALA A 203 22.70 -2.17 4.83
N ASP A 204 23.69 -1.78 5.62
CA ASP A 204 23.83 -0.40 6.10
C ASP A 204 23.80 0.58 4.91
N GLU A 205 23.20 1.76 5.10
CA GLU A 205 23.11 2.78 4.05
C GLU A 205 24.48 3.27 3.54
N ASN A 206 25.54 3.09 4.34
CA ASN A 206 26.92 3.42 3.98
C ASN A 206 27.68 2.21 3.40
N ASN A 207 27.05 1.04 3.23
CA ASN A 207 27.65 -0.05 2.49
C ASN A 207 27.84 0.37 1.03
N GLU A 208 29.11 0.46 0.60
CA GLU A 208 29.47 0.97 -0.72
C GLU A 208 28.82 0.19 -1.87
N GLU A 209 28.74 -1.14 -1.77
CA GLU A 209 28.13 -1.96 -2.82
C GLU A 209 26.62 -1.76 -2.91
N PHE A 210 25.94 -1.78 -1.76
CA PHE A 210 24.49 -1.55 -1.70
C PHE A 210 24.13 -0.17 -2.24
N LYS A 211 24.82 0.88 -1.75
CA LYS A 211 24.63 2.26 -2.18
C LYS A 211 24.89 2.43 -3.67
N GLU A 212 25.97 1.84 -4.19
CA GLU A 212 26.33 1.85 -5.60
C GLU A 212 25.25 1.17 -6.47
N ILE A 213 24.79 -0.03 -6.10
CA ILE A 213 23.78 -0.78 -6.86
C ILE A 213 22.48 0.04 -6.94
N LEU A 214 21.98 0.55 -5.82
CA LEU A 214 20.73 1.34 -5.81
C LEU A 214 20.88 2.62 -6.65
N ARG A 215 21.92 3.43 -6.40
CA ARG A 215 22.13 4.71 -7.11
C ARG A 215 22.31 4.50 -8.61
N ARG A 216 23.03 3.45 -9.04
CA ARG A 216 23.15 3.12 -10.48
C ARG A 216 21.83 2.70 -11.08
N THR A 217 21.03 1.91 -10.36
CA THR A 217 19.69 1.52 -10.83
C THR A 217 18.81 2.75 -11.03
N PHE A 218 18.81 3.69 -10.07
CA PHE A 218 18.05 4.93 -10.19
C PHE A 218 18.57 5.84 -11.31
N ALA A 219 19.88 5.87 -11.53
CA ALA A 219 20.45 6.59 -12.67
C ALA A 219 20.04 5.95 -14.01
N CYS A 220 20.02 4.62 -14.08
CA CYS A 220 19.51 3.89 -15.25
C CYS A 220 18.02 4.15 -15.47
N TYR A 221 17.22 4.23 -14.41
CA TYR A 221 15.81 4.59 -14.48
C TYR A 221 15.61 6.00 -15.08
N ASN A 222 16.42 6.96 -14.66
CA ASN A 222 16.29 8.35 -15.10
C ASN A 222 16.80 8.62 -16.53
N GLY A 223 17.90 7.99 -16.94
CA GLY A 223 18.59 8.33 -18.20
C GLY A 223 18.92 7.14 -19.09
N GLY A 224 18.42 5.96 -18.76
CA GLY A 224 18.67 4.72 -19.47
C GLY A 224 20.00 4.05 -19.10
N PRO A 225 20.22 2.82 -19.61
CA PRO A 225 21.29 1.93 -19.17
C PRO A 225 22.70 2.49 -19.40
N PHE A 226 22.91 3.17 -20.53
CA PHE A 226 24.21 3.75 -20.86
C PHE A 226 24.56 4.90 -19.91
N TYR A 227 23.62 5.81 -19.65
CA TYR A 227 23.84 6.92 -18.73
C TYR A 227 24.15 6.40 -17.32
N GLY A 228 23.28 5.56 -16.75
CA GLY A 228 23.41 5.12 -15.35
C GLY A 228 24.68 4.32 -15.05
N MET A 229 25.29 3.68 -16.05
CA MET A 229 26.55 2.96 -15.87
C MET A 229 27.81 3.79 -16.05
N ASN A 230 27.75 4.91 -16.77
CA ASN A 230 28.95 5.65 -17.19
C ASN A 230 29.16 6.99 -16.49
N ILE A 231 28.19 7.49 -15.73
CA ILE A 231 28.34 8.75 -15.00
C ILE A 231 29.11 8.60 -13.68
N ASN A 232 29.65 9.72 -13.21
CA ASN A 232 29.90 9.91 -11.79
C ASN A 232 28.55 10.15 -11.08
N LEU A 233 28.22 9.31 -10.09
CA LEU A 233 26.94 9.37 -9.39
C LEU A 233 26.82 10.62 -8.49
N ASP A 234 27.94 11.17 -8.03
CA ASP A 234 27.95 12.38 -7.20
C ASP A 234 27.65 13.64 -8.03
N ASP A 235 27.88 13.58 -9.35
CA ASP A 235 27.61 14.66 -10.31
C ASP A 235 26.38 14.37 -11.19
N ALA A 236 25.55 13.40 -10.80
CA ALA A 236 24.43 12.96 -11.60
C ALA A 236 23.46 14.10 -11.90
N LYS A 237 22.92 14.11 -13.13
CA LYS A 237 21.97 15.12 -13.61
C LYS A 237 20.79 15.25 -12.63
N TYR A 238 20.49 16.49 -12.23
CA TYR A 238 19.45 16.85 -11.27
C TYR A 238 19.57 16.19 -9.89
N ASP A 239 20.72 15.59 -9.58
CA ASP A 239 20.96 14.81 -8.37
C ASP A 239 19.98 13.64 -8.20
N TYR A 240 19.40 13.17 -9.32
CA TYR A 240 18.29 12.21 -9.32
C TYR A 240 18.58 10.93 -8.51
N PRO A 241 19.64 10.16 -8.81
CA PRO A 241 19.87 8.90 -8.11
C PRO A 241 20.12 9.07 -6.61
N ASN A 242 20.63 10.23 -6.20
CA ASN A 242 20.96 10.52 -4.79
C ASN A 242 19.70 10.91 -4.03
N LYS A 243 18.80 11.67 -4.66
CA LYS A 243 17.47 11.98 -4.11
C LYS A 243 16.62 10.73 -3.94
N VAL A 244 16.55 9.88 -4.97
CA VAL A 244 15.80 8.61 -4.87
C VAL A 244 16.41 7.72 -3.80
N PHE A 245 17.73 7.59 -3.74
CA PHE A 245 18.39 6.82 -2.68
C PHE A 245 18.04 7.36 -1.30
N LYS A 246 18.11 8.68 -1.09
CA LYS A 246 17.73 9.31 0.18
C LYS A 246 16.29 8.98 0.57
N TYR A 247 15.33 9.12 -0.35
CA TYR A 247 13.94 8.76 -0.08
C TYR A 247 13.77 7.27 0.23
N ALA A 248 14.48 6.39 -0.48
CA ALA A 248 14.41 4.95 -0.25
C ALA A 248 14.86 4.59 1.16
N ILE A 249 15.95 5.20 1.62
CA ILE A 249 16.48 5.02 2.97
C ILE A 249 15.54 5.64 4.02
N GLU A 250 14.97 6.81 3.77
CA GLU A 250 13.91 7.39 4.64
C GLU A 250 12.73 6.43 4.80
N PHE A 251 12.20 5.90 3.69
CA PHE A 251 11.10 4.92 3.69
C PHE A 251 11.45 3.62 4.41
N ARG A 252 12.67 3.12 4.21
CA ARG A 252 13.16 1.93 4.90
C ARG A 252 13.27 2.17 6.41
N ASN A 253 13.94 3.24 6.81
CA ASN A 253 14.28 3.49 8.22
C ASN A 253 13.05 3.92 9.05
N PHE A 254 12.08 4.62 8.46
CA PHE A 254 10.84 4.95 9.18
C PHE A 254 10.00 3.71 9.49
N GLY A 255 10.03 2.71 8.62
CA GLY A 255 9.48 1.38 8.91
C GLY A 255 10.23 0.61 9.99
N ILE A 256 11.38 1.10 10.45
CA ILE A 256 12.27 0.48 11.45
C ILE A 256 12.31 1.28 12.78
N GLU A 257 11.72 2.48 12.87
CA GLU A 257 11.68 3.23 14.13
C GLU A 257 10.80 2.53 15.19
N GLU A 258 11.43 1.70 16.02
CA GLU A 258 10.86 0.92 17.14
C GLU A 258 10.00 1.75 18.13
N ASN A 259 10.18 3.07 18.20
CA ASN A 259 9.47 3.93 19.15
C ASN A 259 8.18 4.58 18.61
N SER A 260 7.99 4.65 17.28
CA SER A 260 6.75 5.18 16.71
C SER A 260 5.61 4.18 16.90
N ASN A 261 5.91 2.89 16.74
CA ASN A 261 4.95 1.81 16.96
C ASN A 261 4.42 1.79 18.39
N GLU A 262 5.22 2.01 19.43
CA GLU A 262 4.69 1.98 20.80
C GLU A 262 3.70 3.14 21.07
N ILE A 263 4.01 4.36 20.61
CA ILE A 263 3.14 5.53 20.78
C ILE A 263 1.87 5.39 19.94
N ILE A 264 2.01 4.95 18.68
CA ILE A 264 0.88 4.71 17.77
C ILE A 264 -0.01 3.59 18.32
N GLU A 265 0.56 2.47 18.76
CA GLU A 265 -0.17 1.35 19.37
C GLU A 265 -0.87 1.77 20.67
N LYS A 266 -0.24 2.61 21.50
CA LYS A 266 -0.89 3.19 22.68
C LYS A 266 -2.07 4.08 22.30
N ALA A 267 -1.91 4.94 21.30
CA ALA A 267 -2.98 5.82 20.81
C ALA A 267 -4.15 5.00 20.24
N ILE A 268 -3.86 3.98 19.43
CA ILE A 268 -4.84 3.05 18.86
C ILE A 268 -5.57 2.32 19.99
N LYS A 269 -4.85 1.67 20.92
CA LYS A 269 -5.46 0.95 22.06
C LYS A 269 -6.30 1.86 22.94
N ALA A 270 -5.87 3.10 23.15
CA ALA A 270 -6.66 4.09 23.87
C ALA A 270 -7.99 4.38 23.16
N GLY A 271 -7.96 4.53 21.83
CA GLY A 271 -9.15 4.72 21.00
C GLY A 271 -10.06 3.50 20.93
N GLU A 272 -9.49 2.30 20.77
CA GLU A 272 -10.22 1.03 20.65
C GLU A 272 -11.19 0.78 21.81
N LYS A 273 -10.82 1.17 23.03
CA LYS A 273 -11.65 1.10 24.23
C LYS A 273 -13.04 1.75 24.05
N TRP A 274 -13.14 2.74 23.18
CA TRP A 274 -14.34 3.56 22.98
C TRP A 274 -15.06 3.28 21.66
N MET A 275 -14.58 2.31 20.88
CA MET A 275 -15.19 1.94 19.61
C MET A 275 -16.66 1.48 19.80
N GLY A 276 -17.51 1.89 18.85
CA GLY A 276 -18.94 1.59 18.88
C GLY A 276 -19.78 2.53 19.78
N ARG A 277 -19.17 3.51 20.44
CA ARG A 277 -19.92 4.54 21.18
C ARG A 277 -20.50 5.62 20.25
N PRO A 278 -21.68 6.19 20.58
CA PRO A 278 -22.28 7.24 19.76
C PRO A 278 -21.47 8.55 19.81
N TYR A 279 -21.32 9.19 18.65
CA TYR A 279 -20.78 10.55 18.52
C TYR A 279 -21.64 11.58 19.28
N LYS A 280 -21.00 12.54 19.95
CA LYS A 280 -21.68 13.70 20.56
C LYS A 280 -20.95 14.99 20.21
N TRP A 281 -21.62 15.88 19.48
CA TRP A 281 -21.10 17.20 19.18
C TRP A 281 -20.75 17.98 20.46
N GLY A 282 -19.49 18.44 20.58
CA GLY A 282 -18.98 19.08 21.79
C GLY A 282 -18.67 18.14 22.95
N GLY A 283 -18.65 16.81 22.73
CA GLY A 283 -18.16 15.83 23.69
C GLY A 283 -16.65 15.94 23.93
N GLY A 284 -16.16 15.28 24.98
CA GLY A 284 -14.73 15.21 25.33
C GLY A 284 -14.11 16.52 25.80
N ARG A 285 -14.93 17.51 26.18
CA ARG A 285 -14.47 18.81 26.71
C ARG A 285 -14.37 18.84 28.23
N THR A 286 -14.92 17.83 28.90
CA THR A 286 -14.88 17.69 30.35
C THR A 286 -14.36 16.31 30.73
N GLN A 287 -13.76 16.19 31.92
CA GLN A 287 -13.31 14.88 32.43
C GLN A 287 -14.47 13.87 32.51
N TYR A 288 -15.66 14.35 32.87
CA TYR A 288 -16.87 13.52 32.86
C TYR A 288 -17.16 12.93 31.48
N ASP A 289 -17.03 13.72 30.41
CA ASP A 289 -17.24 13.22 29.05
C ASP A 289 -16.17 12.17 28.69
N VAL A 290 -14.91 12.41 29.03
CA VAL A 290 -13.79 11.47 28.80
C VAL A 290 -14.03 10.14 29.54
N ASP A 291 -14.37 10.20 30.83
CA ASP A 291 -14.60 9.03 31.69
C ASP A 291 -15.77 8.16 31.19
N ASN A 292 -16.73 8.78 30.50
CA ASN A 292 -17.92 8.11 29.97
C ASN A 292 -17.81 7.76 28.47
N GLY A 293 -16.67 8.03 27.83
CA GLY A 293 -16.45 7.75 26.42
C GLY A 293 -17.34 8.57 25.49
N ILE A 294 -17.59 9.82 25.84
CA ILE A 294 -18.44 10.75 25.11
C ILE A 294 -17.54 11.73 24.36
N PHE A 295 -17.43 11.58 23.04
CA PHE A 295 -16.50 12.39 22.24
C PHE A 295 -17.15 12.98 20.98
N ASP A 296 -16.61 14.12 20.56
CA ASP A 296 -16.67 14.57 19.17
C ASP A 296 -15.40 14.13 18.42
N CYS A 297 -15.30 14.45 17.13
CA CYS A 297 -14.18 14.01 16.30
C CYS A 297 -12.83 14.51 16.81
N SER A 298 -12.72 15.81 17.11
CA SER A 298 -11.46 16.43 17.54
C SER A 298 -11.03 16.03 18.95
N SER A 299 -11.98 15.89 19.87
CA SER A 299 -11.72 15.51 21.26
C SER A 299 -11.38 14.02 21.38
N PHE A 300 -11.91 13.17 20.51
CA PHE A 300 -11.52 11.77 20.44
C PHE A 300 -10.06 11.61 20.01
N ILE A 301 -9.66 12.33 18.95
CA ILE A 301 -8.27 12.35 18.50
C ILE A 301 -7.37 12.92 19.60
N HIS A 302 -7.74 14.06 20.20
CA HIS A 302 -6.98 14.63 21.32
C HIS A 302 -6.79 13.62 22.45
N TYR A 303 -7.85 12.91 22.86
CA TYR A 303 -7.76 11.89 23.90
C TYR A 303 -6.81 10.74 23.52
N MET A 304 -6.84 10.27 22.28
CA MET A 304 -5.95 9.19 21.82
C MET A 304 -4.47 9.61 21.90
N TYR A 305 -4.13 10.81 21.45
CA TYR A 305 -2.77 11.33 21.51
C TYR A 305 -2.33 11.64 22.96
N ASP A 306 -3.18 12.27 23.76
CA ASP A 306 -2.90 12.55 25.18
C ASP A 306 -2.68 11.26 26.01
N SER A 307 -3.41 10.19 25.66
CA SER A 307 -3.23 8.87 26.28
C SER A 307 -1.94 8.17 25.87
N ALA A 308 -1.32 8.58 24.77
CA ALA A 308 -0.14 7.94 24.19
C ALA A 308 1.18 8.55 24.68
N GLY A 309 1.15 9.79 25.21
CA GLY A 309 2.31 10.51 25.73
C GLY A 309 2.83 11.55 24.74
#